data_AF-A0A1B6M885-F1
#
_entry.id   AF-A0A1B6M885-F1
#
_cell.length_a   1.000
_cell.length_b   1.000
_cell.length_c   1.000
_cell.angle_alpha   90.00
_cell.angle_beta   90.00
_cell.angle_gamma   90.00
#
_symmetry.space_group_name_H-M   'P 1'
#
loop_
_entity.id
_entity.type
_entity.pdbx_description
1 polymer ?
#
loop_
_entity_poly.entity_id
_entity_poly.type
_entity_poly.pdbx_seq_one_letter_code
_entity_poly.pdbx_strand_id
1 'polypeptide(L)'
;MLGCRTCKEVGILSVKKKTGMKISKEWANGEIDSYGDTKEKKQTSLRKKIHDHKESAGHKAADEILSEAKDGALEKNILKQRSKEKEVTEKIFRTAYKVVKENQSFNDFETEIDLQELNGINMGRILHSDKACANIAL
;
A
#
# COMPACT_ATOMS: atom_id res chain seq x y z
N MET A 1 -6.75 32.46 -10.86
CA MET A 1 -7.79 31.42 -11.01
C MET A 1 -7.96 30.72 -9.67
N LEU A 2 -9.18 30.59 -9.18
CA LEU A 2 -9.49 30.04 -7.86
C LEU A 2 -10.05 28.62 -8.04
N GLY A 3 -9.48 27.65 -7.31
CA GLY A 3 -9.87 26.25 -7.40
C GLY A 3 -9.35 25.44 -6.23
N CYS A 4 -9.53 24.12 -6.29
CA CYS A 4 -9.14 23.19 -5.25
C CYS A 4 -8.05 22.24 -5.73
N ARG A 5 -6.90 22.27 -5.04
CA ARG A 5 -5.73 21.45 -5.39
C ARG A 5 -6.02 19.95 -5.23
N THR A 6 -6.65 19.53 -4.12
CA THR A 6 -7.06 18.13 -3.92
C THR A 6 -7.93 17.64 -5.08
N CYS A 7 -8.96 18.40 -5.43
CA CYS A 7 -9.88 18.02 -6.50
C CYS A 7 -9.22 18.01 -7.88
N LYS A 8 -8.24 18.89 -8.12
CA LYS A 8 -7.44 18.87 -9.34
C LYS A 8 -6.56 17.62 -9.41
N GLU A 9 -5.83 17.32 -8.35
CA GLU A 9 -4.93 16.16 -8.28
C GLU A 9 -5.70 14.84 -8.45
N VAL A 10 -6.80 14.66 -7.71
CA VAL A 10 -7.64 13.45 -7.82
C VAL A 10 -8.46 13.43 -9.11
N GLY A 11 -8.87 14.59 -9.64
CA GLY A 11 -9.65 14.69 -10.87
C GLY A 11 -8.94 14.14 -12.11
N ILE A 12 -7.60 14.20 -12.13
CA ILE A 12 -6.74 13.63 -13.18
C ILE A 12 -6.60 12.11 -13.02
N LEU A 13 -6.66 11.61 -11.78
CA LEU A 13 -6.58 10.19 -11.46
C LEU A 13 -7.87 9.49 -11.91
N SER A 14 -7.86 8.96 -13.13
CA SER A 14 -9.00 8.29 -13.76
C SER A 14 -9.44 6.99 -13.06
N VAL A 15 -8.73 6.55 -12.00
CA VAL A 15 -8.65 5.13 -11.59
C VAL A 15 -9.31 4.81 -10.23
N LYS A 16 -9.73 5.80 -9.43
CA LYS A 16 -10.46 5.55 -8.16
C LYS A 16 -11.66 6.47 -7.98
N LYS A 17 -12.58 6.50 -8.93
CA LYS A 17 -13.93 7.02 -8.62
C LYS A 17 -14.66 5.93 -7.86
N LYS A 18 -14.78 6.05 -6.53
CA LYS A 18 -15.82 5.31 -5.78
C LYS A 18 -17.12 5.48 -6.57
N THR A 19 -17.87 4.41 -6.86
CA THR A 19 -19.10 4.49 -7.65
C THR A 19 -20.02 5.58 -7.07
N GLY A 20 -20.38 6.58 -7.89
CA GLY A 20 -21.16 7.75 -7.45
C GLY A 20 -20.35 8.99 -7.05
N MET A 21 -19.02 8.92 -7.00
CA MET A 21 -18.14 10.06 -6.70
C MET A 21 -18.04 11.02 -7.89
N LYS A 22 -18.58 12.23 -7.76
CA LYS A 22 -18.46 13.31 -8.74
C LYS A 22 -17.64 14.45 -8.15
N ILE A 23 -16.41 14.60 -8.63
CA ILE A 23 -15.61 15.80 -8.37
C ILE A 23 -16.17 16.94 -9.22
N SER A 24 -16.37 18.10 -8.60
CA SER A 24 -16.85 19.29 -9.28
C SER A 24 -15.77 19.85 -10.22
N LYS A 25 -16.11 19.98 -11.52
CA LYS A 25 -15.17 20.39 -12.58
C LYS A 25 -14.67 21.82 -12.39
N GLU A 26 -15.55 22.72 -11.98
CA GLU A 26 -15.21 24.12 -11.68
C GLU A 26 -14.07 24.23 -10.64
N TRP A 27 -14.08 23.36 -9.63
CA TRP A 27 -13.05 23.32 -8.59
C TRP A 27 -11.75 22.68 -9.09
N ALA A 28 -11.83 21.62 -9.91
CA ALA A 28 -10.66 20.95 -10.47
C ALA A 28 -9.95 21.80 -11.54
N ASN A 29 -10.71 22.55 -12.34
CA ASN A 29 -10.20 23.38 -13.43
C ASN A 29 -9.82 24.80 -12.98
N GLY A 30 -10.30 25.25 -11.82
CA GLY A 30 -10.02 26.59 -11.30
C GLY A 30 -10.96 27.68 -11.85
N GLU A 31 -12.18 27.29 -12.20
CA GLU A 31 -13.22 28.12 -12.82
C GLU A 31 -14.21 28.68 -11.77
N ILE A 32 -13.76 28.91 -10.53
CA ILE A 32 -14.62 29.43 -9.46
C ILE A 32 -14.76 30.95 -9.54
N ASP A 33 -16.01 31.39 -9.74
CA ASP A 33 -16.39 32.80 -9.73
C ASP A 33 -17.19 33.20 -8.48
N SER A 34 -17.15 34.50 -8.17
CA SER A 34 -17.92 35.14 -7.09
C SER A 34 -19.16 35.86 -7.62
N TYR A 35 -20.25 35.89 -6.86
CA TYR A 35 -21.47 36.63 -7.22
C TYR A 35 -21.65 37.91 -6.40
N GLY A 36 -22.30 38.90 -7.01
CA GLY A 36 -22.73 40.15 -6.36
C GLY A 36 -22.06 41.40 -6.92
N ASP A 37 -22.71 42.54 -6.74
CA ASP A 37 -22.31 43.80 -7.38
C ASP A 37 -21.28 44.59 -6.57
N THR A 38 -21.23 44.36 -5.25
CA THR A 38 -20.25 44.99 -4.35
C THR A 38 -19.16 44.01 -3.93
N LYS A 39 -18.00 44.55 -3.53
CA LYS A 39 -16.84 43.75 -3.10
C LYS A 39 -17.18 42.83 -1.91
N GLU A 40 -17.96 43.32 -0.96
CA GLU A 40 -18.37 42.61 0.25
C GLU A 40 -19.28 41.42 -0.10
N LYS A 41 -20.22 41.63 -1.04
CA LYS A 41 -21.10 40.57 -1.55
C LYS A 41 -20.30 39.49 -2.29
N LYS A 42 -19.35 39.88 -3.15
CA LYS A 42 -18.43 38.95 -3.84
C LYS A 42 -17.63 38.11 -2.86
N GLN A 43 -17.05 38.73 -1.83
CA GLN A 43 -16.27 38.01 -0.81
C GLN A 43 -17.13 37.05 0.01
N THR A 44 -18.34 37.46 0.39
CA THR A 44 -19.28 36.61 1.16
C THR A 44 -19.73 35.41 0.32
N SER A 45 -20.08 35.64 -0.95
CA SER A 45 -20.42 34.58 -1.90
C SER A 45 -19.29 33.56 -2.04
N LEU A 46 -18.05 34.04 -2.16
CA LEU A 46 -16.87 33.19 -2.30
C LEU A 46 -16.63 32.35 -1.04
N ARG A 47 -16.71 32.95 0.15
CA ARG A 47 -16.56 32.23 1.42
C ARG A 47 -17.58 31.11 1.56
N LYS A 48 -18.83 31.38 1.19
CA LYS A 48 -19.90 30.37 1.20
C LYS A 48 -19.58 29.21 0.24
N LYS A 49 -19.22 29.51 -1.01
CA LYS A 49 -18.80 28.49 -1.99
C LYS A 49 -17.65 27.61 -1.50
N ILE A 50 -16.61 28.23 -0.91
CA ILE A 50 -15.46 27.49 -0.37
C ILE A 50 -15.89 26.56 0.77
N HIS A 51 -16.76 27.04 1.67
CA HIS A 51 -17.28 26.24 2.77
C HIS A 51 -18.11 25.06 2.27
N ASP A 52 -19.08 25.31 1.40
CA ASP A 52 -19.96 24.28 0.84
C ASP A 52 -19.14 23.22 0.06
N HIS A 53 -18.12 23.65 -0.68
CA HIS A 53 -17.20 22.74 -1.37
C HIS A 53 -16.42 21.85 -0.40
N LYS A 54 -15.84 22.44 0.66
CA LYS A 54 -15.09 21.70 1.68
C LYS A 54 -15.94 20.62 2.34
N GLU A 55 -17.22 20.90 2.56
CA GLU A 55 -18.14 19.95 3.18
C GLU A 55 -18.72 18.91 2.21
N SER A 56 -18.53 19.12 0.90
CA SER A 56 -19.07 18.24 -0.14
C SER A 56 -18.48 16.83 -0.07
N ALA A 57 -19.33 15.83 -0.32
CA ALA A 57 -18.92 14.42 -0.34
C ALA A 57 -17.81 14.14 -1.37
N GLY A 58 -17.84 14.84 -2.52
CA GLY A 58 -16.82 14.72 -3.55
C GLY A 58 -15.44 15.20 -3.11
N HIS A 59 -15.38 16.28 -2.33
CA HIS A 59 -14.10 16.79 -1.79
C HIS A 59 -13.58 15.89 -0.68
N LYS A 60 -14.43 15.50 0.29
CA LYS A 60 -14.05 14.59 1.38
C LYS A 60 -13.50 13.25 0.86
N ALA A 61 -14.16 12.67 -0.15
CA ALA A 61 -13.68 11.44 -0.78
C ALA A 61 -12.34 11.64 -1.53
N ALA A 62 -12.11 12.81 -2.13
CA ALA A 62 -10.82 13.13 -2.75
C ALA A 62 -9.70 13.28 -1.70
N ASP A 63 -9.99 13.92 -0.56
CA ASP A 63 -9.06 14.02 0.56
C ASP A 63 -8.72 12.64 1.16
N GLU A 64 -9.73 11.76 1.32
CA GLU A 64 -9.52 10.37 1.75
C GLU A 64 -8.56 9.62 0.82
N ILE A 65 -8.76 9.73 -0.51
CA ILE A 65 -7.89 9.09 -1.51
C ILE A 65 -6.44 9.55 -1.38
N LEU A 66 -6.21 10.85 -1.19
CA LEU A 66 -4.85 11.38 -1.01
C LEU A 66 -4.26 11.00 0.35
N SER A 67 -5.07 10.88 1.39
CA SER A 67 -4.62 10.40 2.70
C SER A 67 -4.20 8.93 2.63
N GLU A 68 -5.02 8.07 2.05
CA GLU A 68 -4.71 6.65 1.84
C GLU A 68 -3.46 6.46 0.98
N ALA A 69 -3.27 7.29 -0.05
CA ALA A 69 -2.08 7.27 -0.88
C ALA A 69 -0.82 7.64 -0.07
N LYS A 70 -0.90 8.63 0.83
CA LYS A 70 0.21 9.03 1.71
C LYS A 70 0.53 7.99 2.77
N ASP A 71 -0.45 7.20 3.21
CA ASP A 71 -0.25 6.15 4.18
C ASP A 71 0.69 5.04 3.68
N GLY A 72 0.98 5.00 2.38
CA GLY A 72 1.98 4.12 1.79
C GLY A 72 1.67 2.66 2.08
N ALA A 73 0.38 2.29 2.04
CA ALA A 73 -0.08 0.96 2.41
C ALA A 73 0.58 -0.12 1.53
N LEU A 74 0.85 0.18 0.26
CA LEU A 74 1.54 -0.72 -0.65
C LEU A 74 2.98 -0.97 -0.19
N GLU A 75 3.72 0.11 0.09
CA GLU A 75 5.10 0.07 0.56
C GLU A 75 5.21 -0.69 1.89
N LYS A 76 4.31 -0.42 2.84
CA LYS A 76 4.21 -1.13 4.12
C LYS A 76 3.96 -2.62 3.92
N ASN A 77 3.07 -3.00 3.01
CA ASN A 77 2.79 -4.40 2.71
C ASN A 77 3.98 -5.09 2.04
N ILE A 78 4.68 -4.43 1.12
CA ILE A 78 5.90 -4.96 0.51
C ILE A 78 6.99 -5.20 1.56
N LEU A 79 7.20 -4.25 2.48
CA LEU A 79 8.17 -4.41 3.56
C LEU A 79 7.81 -5.56 4.50
N LYS A 80 6.52 -5.69 4.86
CA LYS A 80 6.03 -6.79 5.69
C LYS A 80 6.22 -8.14 5.01
N GLN A 81 5.96 -8.22 3.71
CA GLN A 81 6.17 -9.43 2.92
C GLN A 81 7.65 -9.84 2.90
N ARG A 82 8.55 -8.88 2.66
CA ARG A 82 10.00 -9.11 2.71
C ARG A 82 10.48 -9.59 4.08
N SER A 83 9.91 -9.06 5.17
CA SER A 83 10.23 -9.54 6.53
C SER A 83 9.86 -11.00 6.72
N LYS A 84 8.66 -11.41 6.29
CA LYS A 84 8.22 -12.80 6.37
C LYS A 84 9.10 -13.74 5.54
N GLU A 85 9.48 -13.31 4.33
CA GLU A 85 10.38 -14.08 3.47
C GLU A 85 11.75 -14.28 4.13
N LYS A 86 12.29 -13.26 4.80
CA LYS A 86 13.52 -13.38 5.58
C LYS A 86 13.38 -14.35 6.75
N GLU A 87 12.30 -14.28 7.52
CA GLU A 87 12.04 -15.19 8.64
C GLU A 87 11.94 -16.65 8.18
N VAL A 88 11.26 -16.91 7.06
CA VAL A 88 11.19 -18.25 6.47
C VAL A 88 12.57 -18.72 6.01
N THR A 89 13.31 -17.86 5.30
CA THR A 89 14.67 -18.18 4.83
C THR A 89 15.60 -18.51 6.00
N GLU A 90 15.51 -17.74 7.10
CA GLU A 90 16.31 -17.98 8.30
C GLU A 90 16.05 -19.37 8.91
N LYS A 91 14.79 -19.80 8.96
CA LYS A 91 14.44 -21.15 9.46
C LYS A 91 15.04 -22.24 8.57
N ILE A 92 14.89 -22.12 7.25
CA ILE A 92 15.47 -23.06 6.29
C ILE A 92 16.99 -23.12 6.46
N PHE A 93 17.65 -21.98 6.60
CA PHE A 93 19.11 -21.92 6.79
C PHE A 93 19.52 -22.59 8.10
N ARG A 94 18.80 -22.35 9.21
CA ARG A 94 19.05 -23.05 10.49
C ARG A 94 18.94 -24.56 10.33
N THR A 95 17.94 -25.02 9.57
CA THR A 95 17.77 -26.45 9.26
C THR A 95 18.92 -27.00 8.42
N ALA A 96 19.33 -26.27 7.38
CA ALA A 96 20.46 -26.67 6.53
C ALA A 96 21.76 -26.75 7.35
N TYR A 97 22.01 -25.77 8.22
CA TYR A 97 23.16 -25.79 9.12
C TYR A 97 23.10 -26.92 10.15
N LYS A 98 21.91 -27.31 10.63
CA LYS A 98 21.74 -28.49 11.49
C LYS A 98 22.20 -29.76 10.77
N VAL A 99 21.74 -29.98 9.53
CA VAL A 99 22.13 -31.14 8.71
C VAL A 99 23.65 -31.21 8.56
N VAL A 100 24.30 -30.09 8.23
CA VAL A 100 25.77 -30.01 8.11
C VAL A 100 26.46 -30.29 9.44
N LYS A 101 25.99 -29.64 10.52
CA LYS A 101 26.58 -29.76 11.85
C LYS A 101 26.51 -31.19 12.39
N GLU A 102 25.46 -31.92 12.06
CA GLU A 102 25.26 -33.32 12.44
C GLU A 102 25.92 -34.31 11.46
N ASN A 103 26.64 -33.82 10.43
CA ASN A 103 27.20 -34.63 9.34
C ASN A 103 26.15 -35.54 8.68
N GLN A 104 24.90 -35.08 8.59
CA GLN A 104 23.81 -35.78 7.92
C GLN A 104 23.93 -35.67 6.40
N SER A 105 23.29 -36.60 5.70
CA SER A 105 23.20 -36.53 4.25
C SER A 105 22.34 -35.34 3.84
N PHE A 106 22.73 -34.62 2.80
CA PHE A 106 21.87 -33.56 2.24
C PHE A 106 20.52 -34.09 1.72
N ASN A 107 20.43 -35.40 1.44
CA ASN A 107 19.15 -36.04 1.09
C ASN A 107 18.15 -36.05 2.26
N ASP A 108 18.64 -35.97 3.50
CA ASP A 108 17.79 -35.95 4.70
C ASP A 108 17.16 -34.57 4.93
N PHE A 109 17.61 -33.54 4.19
CA PHE A 109 17.15 -32.17 4.35
C PHE A 109 15.66 -32.00 4.05
N GLU A 110 15.14 -32.59 2.96
CA GLU A 110 13.70 -32.54 2.63
C GLU A 110 12.86 -33.16 3.76
N THR A 111 13.32 -34.29 4.31
CA THR A 111 12.62 -34.96 5.42
C THR A 111 12.64 -34.10 6.68
N GLU A 112 13.73 -33.41 6.97
CA GLU A 112 13.82 -32.50 8.13
C GLU A 112 12.92 -31.26 7.95
N ILE A 113 12.77 -30.73 6.74
CA ILE A 113 11.81 -29.66 6.44
C ILE A 113 10.38 -30.15 6.71
N ASP A 114 10.01 -31.33 6.19
CA ASP A 114 8.69 -31.94 6.41
C ASP A 114 8.40 -32.15 7.91
N LEU A 115 9.40 -32.62 8.67
CA LEU A 115 9.28 -32.78 10.12
C LEU A 115 9.03 -31.44 10.83
N GLN A 116 9.66 -30.36 10.39
CA GLN A 116 9.42 -29.02 10.96
C GLN A 116 8.02 -28.51 10.63
N GLU A 117 7.52 -28.78 9.42
CA GLU A 117 6.14 -28.45 9.05
C GLU A 117 5.12 -29.24 9.87
N LEU A 118 5.35 -30.54 10.08
CA LEU A 118 4.52 -31.38 10.96
C LEU A 118 4.51 -30.87 12.42
N ASN A 119 5.60 -30.26 12.86
CA ASN A 119 5.70 -29.60 14.17
C ASN A 119 5.05 -28.20 14.20
N GLY A 120 4.42 -27.76 13.11
CA GLY A 120 3.67 -26.50 13.02
C GLY A 120 4.53 -25.29 12.62
N ILE A 121 5.76 -25.49 12.18
CA ILE A 121 6.62 -24.42 11.69
C ILE A 121 6.35 -24.19 10.20
N ASN A 122 6.01 -22.96 9.81
CA ASN A 122 5.92 -22.60 8.41
C ASN A 122 7.33 -22.48 7.79
N MET A 123 7.66 -23.41 6.88
CA MET A 123 8.94 -23.48 6.17
C MET A 123 8.88 -22.89 4.75
N GLY A 124 7.77 -22.24 4.38
CA GLY A 124 7.61 -21.63 3.06
C GLY A 124 7.41 -22.65 1.94
N ARG A 125 7.86 -22.31 0.73
CA ARG A 125 7.64 -23.12 -0.49
C ARG A 125 8.89 -23.27 -1.35
N ILE A 126 10.01 -22.70 -0.92
CA ILE A 126 11.23 -22.59 -1.72
C ILE A 126 12.41 -23.06 -0.88
N LEU A 127 13.51 -23.42 -1.53
CA LEU A 127 14.76 -23.85 -0.89
C LEU A 127 14.65 -25.13 -0.05
N HIS A 128 13.79 -26.08 -0.46
CA HIS A 128 13.61 -27.36 0.25
C HIS A 128 14.49 -28.50 -0.27
N SER A 129 15.03 -28.39 -1.49
CA SER A 129 15.80 -29.47 -2.12
C SER A 129 17.19 -29.68 -1.51
N ASP A 130 17.73 -30.90 -1.63
CA ASP A 130 19.12 -31.28 -1.36
C ASP A 130 20.17 -30.32 -1.95
N LYS A 131 19.99 -29.89 -3.21
CA LYS A 131 20.85 -28.94 -3.91
C LYS A 131 20.82 -27.56 -3.28
N ALA A 132 19.64 -27.14 -2.80
CA ALA A 132 19.51 -25.87 -2.08
C ALA A 132 20.25 -25.96 -0.75
N CYS A 133 20.13 -27.08 -0.02
CA CYS A 133 20.91 -27.31 1.20
C CYS A 133 22.41 -27.23 0.93
N ALA A 134 22.91 -27.92 -0.09
CA ALA A 134 24.33 -27.89 -0.46
C ALA A 134 24.81 -26.47 -0.78
N ASN A 135 24.05 -25.69 -1.55
CA ASN A 135 24.39 -24.30 -1.88
C ASN A 135 24.28 -23.31 -0.70
N ILE A 136 23.54 -23.65 0.35
CA ILE A 136 23.45 -22.85 1.58
C ILE A 136 24.61 -23.19 2.52
N ALA A 137 25.01 -24.46 2.54
CA ALA A 137 25.99 -25.04 3.44
C ALA A 137 27.45 -24.86 3.01
N LEU A 138 27.70 -24.81 1.70
CA LEU A 138 29.02 -24.72 1.06
C LEU A 138 29.27 -23.32 0.49
#